data_AF-A0A9W8B0W2-F1
#
_entry.id   AF-A0A9W8B0W2-F1
#
_cell.length_a   1.000
_cell.length_b   1.000
_cell.length_c   1.000
_cell.angle_alpha   90.00
_cell.angle_beta   90.00
_cell.angle_gamma   90.00
#
_symmetry.space_group_name_H-M   'P 1'
#
loop_
_entity.id
_entity.type
_entity.pdbx_description
1 polymer ?
#
loop_
_entity_poly.entity_id
_entity_poly.type
_entity_poly.pdbx_seq_one_letter_code
_entity_poly.pdbx_strand_id
1 'polypeptide(L)'
;MPKAPTSYINASKARTATASDTLMDDDIEDLRLDEAETNVWLVKVPIFLADRWRNINEEKQELGKVRIYDTPDPEGNTLSIILSDDPQHKDIPQEYKLRVVNNQVNNLYVFSENEDNHATALRGVVHHECSATPVYNDVYRSIMHQRMSQADKGNRKVQFMTERDRRSLMAPEMQESGNMVRKKAMDLDSRSARMERSVLMDKIFRCFEEHPYWAMKGFVEVTGQPVAYLKEILDEVATFHRKGSYSQTYSLKPEYSNRTHVPSVDPASPDETPDNQDKFESDDDFEEV
;
A
#
# COMPACT_ATOMS: atom_id res chain seq x y z
N MET A 1 8.71 -11.67 -10.43
CA MET A 1 7.45 -11.20 -11.05
C MET A 1 6.38 -11.19 -9.97
N PRO A 2 5.91 -10.02 -9.51
CA PRO A 2 4.83 -9.99 -8.53
C PRO A 2 3.48 -10.01 -9.25
N LYS A 3 2.69 -11.03 -8.96
CA LYS A 3 1.30 -11.19 -9.40
C LYS A 3 0.41 -10.21 -8.64
N ALA A 4 -0.45 -9.49 -9.37
CA ALA A 4 -1.49 -8.65 -8.78
C ALA A 4 -2.59 -9.53 -8.13
N PRO A 5 -3.20 -9.08 -7.02
CA PRO A 5 -4.24 -9.85 -6.35
C PRO A 5 -5.59 -9.73 -7.06
N THR A 6 -6.17 -10.88 -7.42
CA THR A 6 -7.54 -11.02 -7.89
C THR A 6 -8.51 -10.90 -6.71
N SER A 7 -9.29 -9.82 -6.64
CA SER A 7 -10.40 -9.70 -5.69
C SER A 7 -11.68 -10.25 -6.34
N TYR A 8 -12.18 -11.34 -5.76
CA TYR A 8 -13.50 -11.91 -6.04
C TYR A 8 -14.58 -11.04 -5.39
N ILE A 9 -15.57 -10.59 -6.17
CA ILE A 9 -16.77 -9.93 -5.65
C ILE A 9 -17.79 -11.03 -5.37
N ASN A 10 -18.04 -11.32 -4.09
CA ASN A 10 -19.10 -12.21 -3.66
C ASN A 10 -20.45 -11.48 -3.70
N ALA A 11 -21.35 -11.93 -4.57
CA ALA A 11 -22.76 -11.60 -4.50
C ALA A 11 -23.42 -12.36 -3.33
N SER A 12 -24.10 -11.62 -2.45
CA SER A 12 -25.38 -11.96 -1.78
C SER A 12 -25.46 -11.40 -0.35
N LYS A 13 -26.17 -10.28 -0.21
CA LYS A 13 -26.99 -10.05 0.98
C LYS A 13 -28.16 -9.14 0.63
N ALA A 14 -29.31 -9.74 0.41
CA ALA A 14 -30.58 -9.04 0.37
C ALA A 14 -30.81 -8.37 1.74
N ARG A 15 -31.01 -7.04 1.74
CA ARG A 15 -31.58 -6.32 2.87
C ARG A 15 -32.87 -5.67 2.41
N THR A 16 -33.90 -6.06 3.14
CA THR A 16 -35.29 -5.62 3.07
C THR A 16 -35.43 -4.10 3.20
N ALA A 17 -36.26 -3.55 2.33
CA ALA A 17 -36.64 -2.16 2.24
C ALA A 17 -37.18 -1.62 3.58
N THR A 18 -36.61 -0.50 4.01
CA THR A 18 -37.26 0.41 4.97
C THR A 18 -37.32 1.77 4.30
N ALA A 19 -38.54 2.27 4.12
CA ALA A 19 -38.85 3.50 3.42
C ALA A 19 -38.43 4.72 4.25
N SER A 20 -37.37 5.41 3.80
CA SER A 20 -37.12 6.85 3.95
C SER A 20 -35.66 7.12 3.61
N ASP A 21 -35.31 7.05 2.33
CA ASP A 21 -34.05 7.61 1.84
C ASP A 21 -34.31 8.11 0.42
N THR A 22 -34.93 9.28 0.32
CA THR A 22 -34.80 10.15 -0.84
C THR A 22 -33.34 10.59 -0.89
N LEU A 23 -32.48 9.68 -1.34
CA LEU A 23 -31.17 10.03 -1.86
C LEU A 23 -31.44 10.81 -3.14
N MET A 24 -30.79 11.97 -3.22
CA MET A 24 -30.90 12.89 -4.33
C MET A 24 -30.50 12.15 -5.60
N ASP A 25 -31.49 11.86 -6.45
CA ASP A 25 -31.35 11.29 -7.80
C ASP A 25 -31.06 12.39 -8.84
N ASP A 26 -30.76 13.61 -8.38
CA ASP A 26 -30.70 14.82 -9.21
C ASP A 26 -29.29 15.10 -9.79
N ASP A 27 -28.26 14.33 -9.43
CA ASP A 27 -26.85 14.59 -9.83
C ASP A 27 -26.24 13.51 -10.75
N ILE A 28 -27.00 12.52 -11.21
CA ILE A 28 -26.55 11.65 -12.30
C ILE A 28 -27.04 12.30 -13.59
N GLU A 29 -26.19 13.13 -14.21
CA GLU A 29 -26.46 13.64 -15.55
C GLU A 29 -26.75 12.47 -16.50
N ASP A 30 -27.91 12.51 -17.16
CA ASP A 30 -28.31 11.48 -18.12
C ASP A 30 -27.27 11.35 -19.25
N LEU A 31 -26.84 10.11 -19.52
CA LEU A 31 -25.93 9.83 -20.61
C LEU A 31 -26.62 10.07 -21.96
N ARG A 32 -26.09 10.98 -22.78
CA ARG A 32 -26.63 11.22 -24.12
C ARG A 32 -26.34 10.05 -25.05
N LEU A 33 -27.36 9.54 -25.73
CA LEU A 33 -27.30 8.35 -26.61
C LEU A 33 -27.54 8.66 -28.09
N ASP A 34 -27.60 9.93 -28.48
CA ASP A 34 -27.99 10.37 -29.83
C ASP A 34 -27.09 9.78 -30.94
N GLU A 35 -25.82 9.50 -30.61
CA GLU A 35 -24.82 8.97 -31.54
C GLU A 35 -24.49 7.49 -31.28
N ALA A 36 -25.31 6.77 -30.49
CA ALA A 36 -25.05 5.39 -30.08
C ALA A 36 -24.88 4.41 -31.25
N GLU A 37 -25.58 4.64 -32.36
CA GLU A 37 -25.52 3.79 -33.57
C GLU A 37 -24.39 4.20 -34.54
N THR A 38 -23.63 5.25 -34.22
CA THR A 38 -22.54 5.73 -35.08
C THR A 38 -21.42 4.70 -35.12
N ASN A 39 -21.09 4.22 -36.32
CA ASN A 39 -19.97 3.31 -36.52
C ASN A 39 -18.66 4.09 -36.58
N VAL A 40 -17.74 3.79 -35.67
CA VAL A 40 -16.41 4.39 -35.62
C VAL A 40 -15.31 3.35 -35.84
N TRP A 41 -14.14 3.78 -36.29
CA TRP A 41 -12.99 2.91 -36.52
C TRP A 41 -11.93 3.16 -35.45
N LEU A 42 -11.44 2.10 -34.83
CA LEU A 42 -10.33 2.16 -33.90
C LEU A 42 -9.03 1.90 -34.65
N VAL A 43 -8.14 2.90 -34.71
CA VAL A 43 -6.87 2.76 -35.41
C VAL A 43 -5.71 2.82 -34.42
N LYS A 44 -4.93 1.74 -34.34
CA LYS A 44 -3.65 1.71 -33.63
C LYS A 44 -2.57 2.38 -34.47
N VAL A 45 -2.07 3.52 -34.00
CA VAL A 45 -1.07 4.34 -34.68
C VAL A 45 0.31 4.19 -34.00
N PRO A 46 1.43 4.15 -34.74
CA PRO A 46 2.76 4.15 -34.14
C PRO A 46 3.01 5.38 -33.26
N ILE A 47 3.64 5.18 -32.10
CA ILE A 47 3.85 6.23 -31.09
C ILE A 47 4.54 7.47 -31.67
N PHE A 48 5.54 7.31 -32.55
CA PHE A 48 6.24 8.46 -33.13
C PHE A 48 5.33 9.32 -34.01
N LEU A 49 4.31 8.73 -34.64
CA LEU A 49 3.33 9.47 -35.44
C LEU A 49 2.31 10.15 -34.52
N ALA A 50 1.83 9.43 -33.50
CA ALA A 50 0.92 10.01 -32.50
C ALA A 50 1.55 11.20 -31.76
N ASP A 51 2.82 11.12 -31.40
CA ASP A 51 3.55 12.22 -30.77
C ASP A 51 3.66 13.44 -31.68
N ARG A 52 3.79 13.25 -33.00
CA ARG A 52 3.80 14.38 -33.96
C ARG A 52 2.44 15.04 -34.04
N TRP A 53 1.36 14.26 -34.14
CA TRP A 53 0.00 14.78 -34.17
C TRP A 53 -0.41 15.49 -32.87
N ARG A 54 0.08 15.04 -31.71
CA ARG A 54 -0.15 15.73 -30.43
C ARG A 54 0.53 17.09 -30.32
N ASN A 55 1.61 17.32 -31.06
CA ASN A 55 2.37 18.57 -31.03
C ASN A 55 1.87 19.60 -32.05
N ILE A 56 0.81 19.29 -32.79
CA ILE A 56 0.19 20.20 -33.75
C ILE A 56 -0.85 21.04 -33.01
N ASN A 57 -0.57 22.34 -32.87
CA ASN A 57 -1.42 23.29 -32.15
C ASN A 57 -2.32 24.12 -33.08
N GLU A 58 -2.29 23.87 -34.38
CA GLU A 58 -3.14 24.56 -35.35
C GLU A 58 -4.49 23.85 -35.44
N GLU A 59 -5.56 24.57 -35.08
CA GLU A 59 -6.92 24.07 -35.25
C GLU A 59 -7.21 23.84 -36.74
N LYS A 60 -7.81 22.68 -37.06
CA LYS A 60 -8.22 22.27 -38.41
C LYS A 60 -7.07 22.04 -39.40
N GLN A 61 -5.85 21.75 -38.93
CA GLN A 61 -4.76 21.35 -39.82
C GLN A 61 -5.02 19.98 -40.47
N GLU A 62 -4.84 19.88 -41.79
CA GLU A 62 -4.96 18.63 -42.53
C GLU A 62 -3.74 17.73 -42.29
N LEU A 63 -3.90 16.71 -41.43
CA LEU A 63 -2.81 15.78 -41.07
C LEU A 63 -2.44 14.80 -42.19
N GLY A 64 -3.37 14.53 -43.11
CA GLY A 64 -3.20 13.59 -44.21
C GLY A 64 -4.52 13.09 -44.76
N LYS A 65 -4.43 12.18 -45.72
CA LYS A 65 -5.57 11.59 -46.44
C LYS A 65 -5.59 10.09 -46.24
N VAL A 66 -6.77 9.55 -45.95
CA VAL A 66 -7.00 8.10 -45.96
C VAL A 66 -7.38 7.70 -47.37
N ARG A 67 -6.65 6.73 -47.92
CA ARG A 67 -6.90 6.16 -49.24
C ARG A 67 -7.44 4.75 -49.10
N ILE A 68 -8.56 4.50 -49.76
CA ILE A 68 -9.26 3.21 -49.81
C ILE A 68 -9.16 2.69 -51.24
N TYR A 69 -8.65 1.48 -51.40
CA TYR A 69 -8.53 0.78 -52.68
C TYR A 69 -9.56 -0.34 -52.72
N ASP A 70 -10.35 -0.41 -53.81
CA ASP A 70 -11.32 -1.49 -54.01
C ASP A 70 -10.66 -2.84 -54.29
N THR A 71 -9.46 -2.82 -54.87
CA THR A 71 -8.65 -4.02 -55.12
C THR A 71 -7.52 -4.11 -54.09
N PRO A 72 -7.32 -5.27 -53.44
CA PRO A 72 -6.21 -5.46 -52.51
C PRO A 72 -4.86 -5.35 -53.23
N ASP A 73 -3.89 -4.68 -52.60
CA ASP A 73 -2.48 -4.69 -52.98
C ASP A 73 -1.95 -6.14 -52.95
N PRO A 74 -0.86 -6.51 -53.65
CA PRO A 74 -0.14 -7.79 -53.49
C PRO A 74 0.05 -8.30 -52.05
N GLU A 75 0.05 -7.41 -51.04
CA GLU A 75 0.13 -7.76 -49.61
C GLU A 75 -1.24 -7.93 -48.91
N GLY A 76 -2.35 -7.85 -49.65
CA GLY A 76 -3.72 -7.98 -49.15
C GLY A 76 -4.27 -6.71 -48.48
N ASN A 77 -3.59 -5.57 -48.59
CA ASN A 77 -4.02 -4.33 -47.93
C ASN A 77 -4.85 -3.47 -48.90
N THR A 78 -5.98 -2.95 -48.43
CA THR A 78 -6.89 -2.07 -49.17
C THR A 78 -6.93 -0.64 -48.62
N LEU A 79 -6.28 -0.39 -47.48
CA LEU A 79 -6.34 0.89 -46.78
C LEU A 79 -4.93 1.43 -46.57
N SER A 80 -4.72 2.72 -46.84
CA SER A 80 -3.49 3.42 -46.50
C SER A 80 -3.76 4.85 -46.02
N ILE A 81 -2.89 5.35 -45.15
CA ILE A 81 -2.84 6.75 -44.72
C ILE A 81 -1.64 7.38 -45.40
N ILE A 82 -1.87 8.50 -46.09
CA ILE A 82 -0.84 9.31 -46.73
C ILE A 82 -0.81 10.64 -45.99
N LEU A 83 0.31 10.95 -45.34
CA LEU A 83 0.50 12.21 -44.64
C LEU A 83 0.69 13.37 -45.62
N SER A 84 0.28 14.57 -45.22
CA SER A 84 0.53 15.82 -45.95
C SER A 84 2.04 16.12 -46.02
N ASP A 85 2.50 16.75 -47.10
CA ASP A 85 3.90 17.14 -47.28
C ASP A 85 4.24 18.41 -46.50
N ASP A 86 4.16 18.30 -45.17
CA ASP A 86 4.52 19.37 -44.25
C ASP A 86 6.00 19.27 -43.84
N PRO A 87 6.67 20.41 -43.56
CA PRO A 87 8.02 20.41 -43.00
C PRO A 87 8.16 19.52 -41.75
N GLN A 88 7.06 19.39 -40.99
CA GLN A 88 6.96 18.62 -39.75
C GLN A 88 6.90 17.10 -40.00
N HIS A 89 6.58 16.66 -41.22
CA HIS A 89 6.47 15.27 -41.62
C HIS A 89 7.70 14.73 -42.38
N LYS A 90 8.74 15.55 -42.61
CA LYS A 90 9.95 15.13 -43.35
C LYS A 90 10.75 14.04 -42.65
N ASP A 91 10.71 14.02 -41.32
CA ASP A 91 11.46 13.07 -40.50
C ASP A 91 10.70 11.76 -40.23
N ILE A 92 9.50 11.61 -40.79
CA ILE A 92 8.66 10.42 -40.61
C ILE A 92 8.25 9.82 -41.96
N PRO A 93 7.91 8.52 -42.02
CA PRO A 93 7.34 7.93 -43.23
C PRO A 93 6.08 8.69 -43.63
N GLN A 94 5.91 8.94 -44.93
CA GLN A 94 4.73 9.62 -45.47
C GLN A 94 3.56 8.66 -45.69
N GLU A 95 3.83 7.37 -45.88
CA GLU A 95 2.80 6.36 -46.15
C GLU A 95 2.74 5.31 -45.02
N TYR A 96 1.53 5.01 -44.58
CA TYR A 96 1.22 3.98 -43.60
C TYR A 96 0.15 3.05 -44.17
N LYS A 97 0.45 1.77 -44.24
CA LYS A 97 -0.54 0.75 -44.60
C LYS A 97 -1.43 0.46 -43.39
N LEU A 98 -2.74 0.53 -43.58
CA LEU A 98 -3.74 0.17 -42.58
C LEU A 98 -4.14 -1.29 -42.76
N ARG A 99 -3.92 -2.10 -41.73
CA ARG A 99 -4.35 -3.50 -41.69
C ARG A 99 -5.56 -3.63 -40.77
N VAL A 100 -6.68 -4.12 -41.27
CA VAL A 100 -7.82 -4.50 -40.43
C VAL A 100 -7.42 -5.73 -39.60
N VAL A 101 -7.42 -5.60 -38.28
CA VAL A 101 -7.07 -6.65 -37.32
C VAL A 101 -8.30 -7.49 -37.00
N ASN A 102 -9.43 -6.83 -36.75
CA ASN A 102 -10.71 -7.48 -36.52
C ASN A 102 -11.83 -6.77 -37.28
N ASN A 103 -12.59 -7.55 -38.04
CA ASN A 103 -13.68 -7.07 -38.89
C ASN A 103 -15.00 -6.91 -38.12
N GLN A 104 -15.14 -7.58 -36.97
CA GLN A 104 -16.31 -7.48 -36.09
C GLN A 104 -15.83 -7.40 -34.65
N VAL A 105 -15.74 -6.18 -34.13
CA VAL A 105 -15.48 -5.96 -32.71
C VAL A 105 -16.82 -5.90 -31.98
N ASN A 106 -16.94 -6.68 -30.91
CA ASN A 106 -18.11 -6.70 -30.05
C ASN A 106 -17.75 -6.01 -28.73
N ASN A 107 -18.72 -5.35 -28.10
CA ASN A 107 -18.58 -4.70 -26.79
C ASN A 107 -17.50 -3.60 -26.73
N LEU A 108 -17.30 -2.87 -27.83
CA LEU A 108 -16.33 -1.78 -27.89
C LEU A 108 -17.07 -0.49 -28.26
N TYR A 109 -17.12 0.44 -27.32
CA TYR A 109 -17.90 1.66 -27.39
C TYR A 109 -17.00 2.87 -27.11
N VAL A 110 -17.33 4.01 -27.71
CA VAL A 110 -16.64 5.27 -27.47
C VAL A 110 -17.57 6.18 -26.67
N PHE A 111 -17.12 6.61 -25.50
CA PHE A 111 -17.80 7.62 -24.69
C PHE A 111 -16.94 8.88 -24.62
N SER A 112 -17.60 10.03 -24.47
CA SER A 112 -16.94 11.30 -24.13
C SER A 112 -17.23 11.66 -22.69
N GLU A 113 -16.25 12.25 -22.04
CA GLU A 113 -16.24 12.58 -20.62
C GLU A 113 -16.09 14.10 -20.46
N ASN A 114 -16.82 14.69 -19.49
CA ASN A 114 -16.69 16.11 -19.13
C ASN A 114 -15.48 16.34 -18.21
N GLU A 115 -15.16 17.61 -17.92
CA GLU A 115 -14.04 18.00 -17.04
C GLU A 115 -14.13 17.40 -15.62
N ASP A 116 -15.33 17.04 -15.18
CA ASP A 116 -15.59 16.38 -13.88
C ASP A 116 -15.45 14.84 -13.91
N ASN A 117 -14.88 14.29 -14.98
CA ASN A 117 -14.74 12.85 -15.19
C ASN A 117 -16.08 12.06 -15.22
N HIS A 118 -17.16 12.73 -15.62
CA HIS A 118 -18.47 12.12 -15.78
C HIS A 118 -18.73 11.84 -17.27
N ALA A 119 -19.19 10.62 -17.59
CA ALA A 119 -19.49 10.21 -18.96
C ALA A 119 -20.75 10.92 -19.46
N THR A 120 -20.58 11.83 -20.42
CA THR A 120 -21.63 12.75 -20.86
C THR A 120 -22.39 12.25 -22.09
N ALA A 121 -21.71 11.46 -22.94
CA ALA A 121 -22.32 10.98 -24.18
C ALA A 121 -21.66 9.70 -24.69
N LEU A 122 -22.49 8.80 -25.24
CA LEU A 122 -22.07 7.68 -26.08
C LEU A 122 -21.92 8.18 -27.52
N ARG A 123 -20.68 8.17 -28.03
CA ARG A 123 -20.28 8.70 -29.35
C ARG A 123 -20.32 7.66 -30.46
N GLY A 124 -20.45 6.38 -30.13
CA GLY A 124 -20.63 5.33 -31.13
C GLY A 124 -20.09 3.96 -30.73
N VAL A 125 -20.32 3.02 -31.64
CA VAL A 125 -19.84 1.63 -31.60
C VAL A 125 -18.64 1.48 -32.50
N VAL A 126 -17.58 0.86 -32.00
CA VAL A 126 -16.45 0.53 -32.87
C VAL A 126 -16.89 -0.59 -33.80
N HIS A 127 -16.69 -0.41 -35.10
CA HIS A 127 -17.05 -1.42 -36.11
C HIS A 127 -15.81 -2.19 -36.60
N HIS A 128 -14.70 -1.48 -36.77
CA HIS A 128 -13.44 -2.05 -37.24
C HIS A 128 -12.26 -1.65 -36.36
N GLU A 129 -11.41 -2.63 -36.06
CA GLU A 129 -10.10 -2.40 -35.44
C GLU A 129 -9.01 -2.51 -36.51
N CYS A 130 -8.24 -1.44 -36.66
CA CYS A 130 -7.18 -1.30 -37.65
C CYS A 130 -5.84 -1.05 -36.96
N SER A 131 -4.76 -1.54 -37.55
CA SER A 131 -3.39 -1.21 -37.16
C SER A 131 -2.67 -0.52 -38.32
N ALA A 132 -2.17 0.68 -38.08
CA ALA A 132 -1.36 1.42 -39.04
C ALA A 132 0.11 0.99 -38.92
N THR A 133 0.67 0.49 -40.01
CA THR A 133 2.08 0.11 -40.14
C THR A 133 2.78 1.02 -41.13
N PRO A 134 3.90 1.68 -40.76
CA PRO A 134 4.64 2.52 -41.68
C PRO A 134 5.23 1.68 -42.82
N VAL A 135 5.29 2.27 -44.02
CA VAL A 135 6.02 1.68 -45.13
C VAL A 135 7.53 1.70 -44.82
N TYR A 136 8.23 0.63 -45.19
CA TYR A 136 9.64 0.45 -44.88
C TYR A 136 10.53 1.35 -45.76
N ASN A 137 10.79 2.56 -45.27
CA ASN A 137 11.62 3.57 -45.93
C ASN A 137 12.92 3.84 -45.15
N ASP A 138 13.89 4.51 -45.78
CA ASP A 138 15.14 4.94 -45.11
C ASP A 138 14.89 5.84 -43.90
N VAL A 139 13.87 6.71 -43.99
CA VAL A 139 13.39 7.54 -42.88
C VAL A 139 12.86 6.68 -41.72
N TYR A 140 12.14 5.58 -42.02
CA TYR A 140 11.69 4.68 -40.97
C TYR A 140 12.87 3.95 -40.30
N ARG A 141 13.88 3.54 -41.10
CA ARG A 141 15.10 2.91 -40.58
C ARG A 141 15.84 3.83 -39.62
N SER A 142 15.98 5.12 -39.93
CA SER A 142 16.66 6.07 -39.05
C SER A 142 15.93 6.21 -37.69
N ILE A 143 14.60 6.26 -37.69
CA ILE A 143 13.80 6.29 -36.45
C ILE A 143 14.01 5.01 -35.63
N MET A 144 14.00 3.85 -36.29
CA MET A 144 14.23 2.56 -35.61
C MET A 144 15.65 2.48 -35.03
N HIS A 145 16.68 2.91 -35.78
CA HIS A 145 18.06 2.99 -35.29
C HIS A 145 18.18 3.95 -34.11
N GLN A 146 17.55 5.12 -34.17
CA GLN A 146 17.57 6.09 -33.08
C GLN A 146 16.90 5.53 -31.82
N ARG A 147 15.73 4.88 -31.96
CA ARG A 147 15.04 4.22 -30.85
C ARG A 147 15.87 3.10 -30.25
N MET A 148 16.50 2.28 -31.08
CA MET A 148 17.38 1.22 -30.62
C MET A 148 18.59 1.80 -29.87
N SER A 149 19.23 2.86 -30.39
CA SER A 149 20.33 3.54 -29.71
C SER A 149 19.90 4.15 -28.36
N GLN A 150 18.70 4.71 -28.28
CA GLN A 150 18.17 5.26 -27.03
C GLN A 150 17.82 4.16 -26.01
N ALA A 151 17.27 3.05 -26.46
CA ALA A 151 16.98 1.90 -25.60
C ALA A 151 18.25 1.17 -25.14
N ASP A 152 19.26 1.09 -26.01
CA ASP A 152 20.55 0.46 -25.74
C ASP A 152 21.45 1.31 -24.82
N LYS A 153 21.14 2.61 -24.69
CA LYS A 153 21.60 3.42 -23.56
C LYS A 153 20.84 3.01 -22.29
N GLY A 154 21.04 1.77 -21.84
CA GLY A 154 20.45 1.27 -20.61
C GLY A 154 20.69 2.26 -19.45
N ASN A 155 19.68 2.45 -18.61
CA ASN A 155 19.73 3.38 -17.48
C ASN A 155 20.75 2.98 -16.39
N ARG A 156 21.35 1.79 -16.51
CA ARG A 156 22.38 1.26 -15.63
C ARG A 156 23.67 1.07 -16.41
N LYS A 157 24.69 1.84 -16.07
CA LYS A 157 26.04 1.66 -16.60
C LYS A 157 26.92 1.06 -15.51
N VAL A 158 27.58 -0.05 -15.80
CA VAL A 158 28.63 -0.59 -14.93
C VAL A 158 29.84 0.35 -15.05
N GLN A 159 30.14 1.08 -13.99
CA GLN A 159 31.33 1.93 -13.93
C GLN A 159 32.45 1.15 -13.26
N PHE A 160 33.62 1.09 -13.91
CA PHE A 160 34.83 0.61 -13.27
C PHE A 160 35.31 1.68 -12.29
N MET A 161 35.17 1.43 -11.00
CA MET A 161 35.72 2.32 -9.97
C MET A 161 37.24 2.37 -10.07
N THR A 162 37.78 3.59 -10.22
CA THR A 162 39.22 3.80 -10.22
C THR A 162 39.79 3.70 -8.80
N GLU A 163 41.11 3.52 -8.65
CA GLU A 163 41.79 3.47 -7.34
C GLU A 163 41.46 4.69 -6.46
N ARG A 164 41.24 5.86 -7.08
CA ARG A 164 40.85 7.11 -6.41
C ARG A 164 39.42 7.06 -5.89
N ASP A 165 38.48 6.50 -6.65
CA ASP A 165 37.09 6.30 -6.23
C ASP A 165 37.00 5.26 -5.10
N ARG A 166 37.81 4.19 -5.19
CA ARG A 166 37.94 3.18 -4.12
C ARG A 166 38.48 3.80 -2.83
N ARG A 167 39.46 4.69 -2.93
CA ARG A 167 40.07 5.37 -1.79
C ARG A 167 39.16 6.44 -1.19
N SER A 168 38.29 7.07 -1.98
CA SER A 168 37.25 7.99 -1.49
C SER A 168 36.13 7.27 -0.73
N LEU A 169 35.80 6.04 -1.11
CA LEU A 169 34.77 5.22 -0.46
C LEU A 169 35.30 4.41 0.74
N MET A 170 36.61 4.22 0.84
CA MET A 170 37.32 3.54 1.93
C MET A 170 38.09 4.50 2.84
N ALA A 171 38.08 5.81 2.55
CA ALA A 171 38.61 6.80 3.46
C ALA A 171 37.70 6.84 4.70
N PRO A 172 38.27 6.80 5.92
CA PRO A 172 37.51 7.10 7.12
C PRO A 172 37.26 8.61 7.12
N GLU A 173 36.30 9.05 6.31
CA GLU A 173 35.72 10.37 6.47
C GLU A 173 34.92 10.30 7.77
N MET A 174 35.35 11.11 8.74
CA MET A 174 34.73 11.31 10.03
C MET A 174 33.38 11.99 9.83
N GLN A 175 32.44 11.30 9.18
CA GLN A 175 31.03 11.62 9.16
C GLN A 175 30.33 10.70 10.15
N GLU A 176 29.90 11.33 11.23
CA GLU A 176 29.05 10.84 12.30
C GLU A 176 27.64 10.47 11.77
N SER A 177 27.57 9.60 10.77
CA SER A 177 26.35 9.30 10.02
C SER A 177 26.30 7.82 9.65
N GLY A 178 26.70 6.93 10.57
CA GLY A 178 26.78 5.49 10.30
C GLY A 178 26.57 4.58 11.50
N ASN A 179 26.26 5.11 12.69
CA ASN A 179 25.87 4.29 13.84
C ASN A 179 24.38 3.91 13.72
N MET A 180 24.05 2.97 12.83
CA MET A 180 22.73 2.31 12.79
C MET A 180 22.59 1.18 13.83
N VAL A 181 23.32 1.30 14.92
CA VAL A 181 22.82 0.91 16.23
C VAL A 181 23.14 2.11 17.10
N ARG A 182 22.14 2.97 17.35
CA ARG A 182 22.18 3.77 18.57
C ARG A 182 22.33 2.74 19.67
N LYS A 183 23.56 2.53 20.16
CA LYS A 183 23.75 2.13 21.54
C LYS A 183 23.01 3.22 22.28
N LYS A 184 21.74 2.96 22.62
CA LYS A 184 21.08 3.70 23.68
C LYS A 184 22.13 3.69 24.77
N ALA A 185 22.68 4.87 25.07
CA ALA A 185 23.40 5.05 26.31
C ALA A 185 22.53 4.34 27.34
N MET A 186 23.12 3.39 28.07
CA MET A 186 22.42 2.77 29.18
C MET A 186 22.00 3.95 30.05
N ASP A 187 20.73 4.30 29.92
CA ASP A 187 20.11 5.33 30.71
C ASP A 187 20.20 4.77 32.11
N LEU A 188 21.08 5.39 32.92
CA LEU A 188 21.32 4.98 34.30
C LEU A 188 20.01 5.03 35.13
N ASP A 189 18.95 5.60 34.57
CA ASP A 189 17.60 5.64 35.13
C ASP A 189 16.79 4.32 34.96
N SER A 190 17.33 3.32 34.24
CA SER A 190 16.73 1.97 34.21
C SER A 190 16.91 1.20 35.54
N ARG A 191 17.59 1.80 36.52
CA ARG A 191 17.58 1.36 37.92
C ARG A 191 16.59 2.19 38.73
N SER A 192 15.33 2.25 38.29
CA SER A 192 14.26 2.59 39.22
C SER A 192 14.33 1.63 40.40
N ALA A 193 14.54 2.18 41.59
CA ALA A 193 14.50 1.40 42.81
C ALA A 193 13.14 0.70 42.89
N ARG A 194 13.15 -0.58 43.27
CA ARG A 194 11.92 -1.36 43.43
C ARG A 194 11.06 -0.66 44.48
N MET A 195 9.87 -0.24 44.07
CA MET A 195 8.88 0.31 44.99
C MET A 195 8.37 -0.78 45.94
N GLU A 196 8.03 -0.42 47.16
CA GLU A 196 7.41 -1.34 48.11
C GLU A 196 6.12 -1.94 47.54
N ARG A 197 5.90 -3.24 47.76
CA ARG A 197 4.80 -4.02 47.15
C ARG A 197 3.42 -3.43 47.48
N SER A 198 3.21 -2.97 48.70
CA SER A 198 1.98 -2.31 49.17
C SER A 198 1.66 -1.06 48.33
N VAL A 199 2.62 -0.15 48.21
CA VAL A 199 2.48 1.11 47.46
C VAL A 199 2.27 0.87 45.96
N LEU A 200 2.89 -0.17 45.40
CA LEU A 200 2.68 -0.52 43.99
C LEU A 200 1.28 -1.07 43.73
N MET A 201 0.75 -1.90 44.63
CA MET A 201 -0.62 -2.45 44.53
C MET A 201 -1.65 -1.32 44.49
N ASP A 202 -1.55 -0.33 45.37
CA ASP A 202 -2.47 0.81 45.41
C ASP A 202 -2.49 1.60 44.10
N LYS A 203 -1.32 1.79 43.49
CA LYS A 203 -1.21 2.44 42.17
C LYS A 203 -1.82 1.59 41.06
N ILE A 204 -1.62 0.28 41.10
CA ILE A 204 -2.22 -0.65 40.13
C ILE A 204 -3.74 -0.62 40.22
N PHE A 205 -4.31 -0.60 41.43
CA PHE A 205 -5.77 -0.49 41.61
C PHE A 205 -6.32 0.83 41.07
N ARG A 206 -5.62 1.94 41.30
CA ARG A 206 -5.99 3.23 40.70
C ARG A 206 -5.99 3.19 39.17
N CYS A 207 -5.03 2.50 38.55
CA CYS A 207 -5.05 2.32 37.10
C CYS A 207 -6.31 1.56 36.65
N PHE A 208 -6.67 0.46 37.33
CA PHE A 208 -7.85 -0.33 36.97
C PHE A 208 -9.19 0.38 37.20
N GLU A 209 -9.23 1.38 38.08
CA GLU A 209 -10.41 2.25 38.25
C GLU A 209 -10.63 3.17 37.03
N GLU A 210 -9.56 3.60 36.38
CA GLU A 210 -9.62 4.46 35.19
C GLU A 210 -9.93 3.66 33.91
N HIS A 211 -9.31 2.50 33.74
CA HIS A 211 -9.60 1.59 32.61
C HIS A 211 -9.70 0.13 33.04
N PRO A 212 -10.76 -0.62 32.65
CA PRO A 212 -10.92 -2.03 33.01
C PRO A 212 -9.85 -2.97 32.43
N TYR A 213 -9.16 -2.56 31.36
CA TYR A 213 -8.13 -3.34 30.68
C TYR A 213 -6.88 -2.50 30.46
N TRP A 214 -5.74 -2.98 30.95
CA TRP A 214 -4.45 -2.28 30.81
C TRP A 214 -3.38 -3.15 30.15
N ALA A 215 -2.55 -2.55 29.31
CA ALA A 215 -1.38 -3.22 28.74
C ALA A 215 -0.15 -3.05 29.64
N MET A 216 0.79 -4.02 29.60
CA MET A 216 2.05 -3.97 30.37
C MET A 216 2.82 -2.65 30.18
N LYS A 217 2.78 -2.08 28.97
CA LYS A 217 3.45 -0.80 28.68
C LYS A 217 2.89 0.37 29.49
N GLY A 218 1.57 0.42 29.69
CA GLY A 218 0.93 1.47 30.48
C GLY A 218 1.33 1.40 31.95
N PHE A 219 1.45 0.20 32.52
CA PHE A 219 1.94 0.05 33.89
C PHE A 219 3.39 0.52 34.05
N VAL A 220 4.27 0.23 33.08
CA VAL A 220 5.67 0.69 33.12
C VAL A 220 5.73 2.21 33.06
N GLU A 221 4.89 2.84 32.25
CA GLU A 221 4.85 4.30 32.10
C GLU A 221 4.33 5.01 33.38
N VAL A 222 3.29 4.45 34.02
CA VAL A 222 2.70 5.04 35.22
C VAL A 222 3.55 4.77 36.47
N THR A 223 4.18 3.60 36.57
CA THR A 223 4.89 3.18 37.80
C THR A 223 6.40 3.35 37.73
N GLY A 224 6.98 3.45 36.52
CA GLY A 224 8.44 3.46 36.29
C GLY A 224 9.14 2.15 36.68
N GLN A 225 8.41 1.10 37.04
CA GLN A 225 8.99 -0.14 37.58
C GLN A 225 9.41 -1.11 36.47
N PRO A 226 10.45 -1.93 36.69
CA PRO A 226 10.88 -2.92 35.70
C PRO A 226 9.80 -3.99 35.48
N VAL A 227 9.64 -4.41 34.22
CA VAL A 227 8.61 -5.36 33.76
C VAL A 227 8.59 -6.68 34.53
N ALA A 228 9.74 -7.15 35.02
CA ALA A 228 9.82 -8.39 35.80
C ALA A 228 9.04 -8.28 37.13
N TYR A 229 9.25 -7.18 37.86
CA TYR A 229 8.62 -6.96 39.16
C TYR A 229 7.12 -6.66 39.03
N LEU A 230 6.73 -5.90 38.00
CA LEU A 230 5.32 -5.68 37.69
C LEU A 230 4.58 -6.99 37.36
N LYS A 231 5.23 -7.96 36.70
CA LYS A 231 4.61 -9.25 36.39
C LYS A 231 4.37 -10.09 37.63
N GLU A 232 5.31 -10.12 38.58
CA GLU A 232 5.15 -10.85 39.85
C GLU A 232 3.91 -10.37 40.60
N ILE A 233 3.76 -9.05 40.71
CA ILE A 233 2.64 -8.42 41.43
C ILE A 233 1.33 -8.55 40.63
N LEU A 234 1.35 -8.35 39.31
CA LEU A 234 0.16 -8.48 38.47
C LEU A 234 -0.38 -9.92 38.39
N ASP A 235 0.46 -10.95 38.53
CA ASP A 235 -0.01 -12.36 38.54
C ASP A 235 -0.84 -12.69 39.79
N GLU A 236 -0.56 -12.01 40.91
CA GLU A 236 -1.31 -12.13 42.16
C GLU A 236 -2.71 -11.51 42.04
N VAL A 237 -2.82 -10.27 41.55
CA VAL A 237 -4.08 -9.49 41.54
C VAL A 237 -4.85 -9.47 40.21
N ALA A 238 -4.23 -9.77 39.08
CA ALA A 238 -4.84 -9.65 37.75
C ALA A 238 -4.75 -10.95 36.92
N THR A 239 -5.59 -11.05 35.90
CA THR A 239 -5.57 -12.12 34.88
C THR A 239 -5.04 -11.57 33.56
N PHE A 240 -4.17 -12.33 32.90
CA PHE A 240 -3.55 -11.93 31.63
C PHE A 240 -4.24 -12.59 30.43
N HIS A 241 -4.77 -11.77 29.52
CA HIS A 241 -5.45 -12.24 28.30
C HIS A 241 -4.47 -12.48 27.15
N ARG A 242 -4.22 -13.74 26.82
CA ARG A 242 -3.27 -14.12 25.74
C ARG A 242 -3.86 -14.11 24.33
N LYS A 243 -5.19 -14.07 24.19
CA LYS A 243 -5.90 -14.20 22.90
C LYS A 243 -7.14 -13.30 22.87
N GLY A 244 -7.52 -12.84 21.67
CA GLY A 244 -8.70 -11.99 21.44
C GLY A 244 -8.35 -10.54 21.09
N SER A 245 -9.36 -9.69 20.90
CA SER A 245 -9.20 -8.26 20.59
C SER A 245 -8.51 -7.47 21.70
N TYR A 246 -8.55 -7.99 22.93
CA TYR A 246 -7.83 -7.49 24.11
C TYR A 246 -6.62 -8.37 24.44
N SER A 247 -5.99 -8.98 23.44
CA SER A 247 -4.76 -9.75 23.64
C SER A 247 -3.66 -8.85 24.19
N GLN A 248 -2.84 -9.40 25.10
CA GLN A 248 -1.74 -8.73 25.79
C GLN A 248 -2.17 -7.68 26.84
N THR A 249 -3.41 -7.73 27.33
CA THR A 249 -3.90 -6.88 28.44
C THR A 249 -4.11 -7.67 29.73
N TYR A 250 -4.10 -6.96 30.84
CA TYR A 250 -4.43 -7.44 32.18
C TYR A 250 -5.82 -6.93 32.55
N SER A 251 -6.61 -7.77 33.23
CA SER A 251 -7.87 -7.39 33.88
C SER A 251 -7.83 -7.81 35.34
N LEU A 252 -8.44 -7.02 36.23
CA LEU A 252 -8.46 -7.33 37.65
C LEU A 252 -9.23 -8.63 37.95
N LYS A 253 -8.73 -9.45 38.88
CA LYS A 253 -9.48 -10.62 39.36
C LYS A 253 -10.74 -10.16 40.10
N PRO A 254 -11.87 -10.88 39.95
CA PRO A 254 -13.13 -10.53 40.60
C PRO A 254 -13.06 -10.57 42.14
N GLU A 255 -12.08 -11.28 42.70
CA GLU A 255 -11.82 -11.37 44.15
C GLU A 255 -11.30 -10.06 44.76
N TYR A 256 -10.64 -9.21 43.96
CA TYR A 256 -10.06 -7.95 44.40
C TYR A 256 -10.89 -6.72 44.02
N SER A 257 -11.92 -6.89 43.19
CA SER A 257 -12.81 -5.79 42.78
C SER A 257 -13.72 -5.28 43.92
N ASN A 258 -13.96 -6.08 44.97
CA ASN A 258 -14.90 -5.78 46.05
C ASN A 258 -14.26 -5.60 47.44
N ARG A 259 -12.93 -5.67 47.54
CA ARG A 259 -12.23 -5.35 48.79
C ARG A 259 -11.64 -3.95 48.65
N THR A 260 -12.37 -2.96 49.14
CA THR A 260 -11.78 -1.66 49.49
C THR A 260 -10.62 -1.92 50.45
N HIS A 261 -9.40 -1.70 49.97
CA HIS A 261 -8.19 -1.89 50.76
C HIS A 261 -8.16 -0.82 51.86
N VAL A 262 -8.37 -1.23 53.11
CA VAL A 262 -8.16 -0.37 54.27
C VAL A 262 -6.66 -0.36 54.56
N PRO A 263 -5.98 0.80 54.58
CA PRO A 263 -4.56 0.85 54.87
C PRO A 263 -4.32 0.44 56.32
N SER A 264 -3.54 -0.62 56.53
CA SER A 264 -3.04 -1.01 57.85
C SER A 264 -2.00 0.01 58.31
N VAL A 265 -2.39 0.87 59.26
CA VAL A 265 -1.49 1.77 59.99
C VAL A 265 -0.93 1.00 61.19
N ASP A 266 0.37 0.71 61.17
CA ASP A 266 1.09 0.21 62.34
C ASP A 266 1.39 1.35 63.32
N PRO A 267 1.36 1.09 64.64
CA PRO A 267 2.23 1.79 65.56
C PRO A 267 3.16 0.82 66.32
N ALA A 268 4.46 1.10 66.17
CA ALA A 268 5.52 1.00 67.18
C ALA A 268 5.84 -0.35 67.86
N SER A 269 6.99 -0.91 67.47
CA SER A 269 7.95 -1.71 68.26
C SER A 269 8.31 -1.03 69.61
N PRO A 270 8.81 -1.72 70.68
CA PRO A 270 9.95 -2.65 70.54
C PRO A 270 10.15 -3.81 71.56
N ASP A 271 11.00 -4.74 71.10
CA ASP A 271 12.08 -5.49 71.78
C ASP A 271 11.86 -6.79 72.59
N GLU A 272 12.96 -7.56 72.56
CA GLU A 272 13.38 -8.74 73.33
C GLU A 272 13.09 -10.16 72.80
N THR A 273 14.15 -10.75 72.24
CA THR A 273 14.48 -12.20 72.27
C THR A 273 14.99 -12.55 73.70
N PRO A 274 15.10 -13.81 74.19
CA PRO A 274 15.40 -15.03 73.42
C PRO A 274 14.82 -16.38 73.94
N ASP A 275 15.15 -17.45 73.20
CA ASP A 275 15.63 -18.75 73.70
C ASP A 275 14.72 -20.00 73.63
N ASN A 276 15.43 -21.10 73.35
CA ASN A 276 15.15 -22.54 73.47
C ASN A 276 14.41 -23.34 72.38
N GLN A 277 15.24 -24.02 71.59
CA GLN A 277 15.47 -25.48 71.56
C GLN A 277 14.28 -26.46 71.48
N ASP A 278 14.49 -27.38 70.54
CA ASP A 278 14.07 -28.78 70.50
C ASP A 278 12.57 -29.11 70.44
N LYS A 279 12.14 -29.58 69.26
CA LYS A 279 11.74 -30.99 69.16
C LYS A 279 11.76 -31.54 67.73
N PHE A 280 12.57 -32.59 67.62
CA PHE A 280 12.61 -33.62 66.59
C PHE A 280 11.43 -34.59 66.81
N GLU A 281 10.73 -34.99 65.75
CA GLU A 281 9.91 -36.22 65.57
C GLU A 281 9.25 -36.06 64.18
N SER A 282 9.81 -36.58 63.09
CA SER A 282 9.80 -37.98 62.64
C SER A 282 8.42 -38.62 62.73
N ASP A 283 7.77 -38.80 61.58
CA ASP A 283 7.03 -40.01 61.24
C ASP A 283 7.10 -40.18 59.71
N ASP A 284 8.06 -41.03 59.31
CA ASP A 284 8.01 -41.83 58.10
C ASP A 284 6.98 -42.95 58.34
N ASP A 285 5.97 -43.05 57.48
CA ASP A 285 5.30 -44.31 57.11
C ASP A 285 4.80 -44.11 55.66
N PHE A 286 5.46 -44.66 54.63
CA PHE A 286 5.44 -46.08 54.20
C PHE A 286 4.03 -46.46 53.67
N GLU A 287 3.81 -47.03 52.48
CA GLU A 287 4.64 -47.76 51.53
C GLU A 287 3.86 -47.84 50.18
N GLU A 288 4.57 -48.01 49.06
CA GLU A 288 4.03 -48.76 47.93
C GLU A 288 4.95 -49.98 47.73
N VAL A 289 4.40 -51.16 48.06
CA VAL A 289 4.88 -52.55 47.82
C VAL A 289 5.89 -53.15 48.81
#